data_AF-A0A7C5QPW7-F1
#
_entry.id   AF-A0A7C5QPW7-F1
#
_cell.length_a   1.000
_cell.length_b   1.000
_cell.length_c   1.000
_cell.angle_alpha   90.00
_cell.angle_beta   90.00
_cell.angle_gamma   90.00
#
_symmetry.space_group_name_H-M   'P 1'
#
loop_
_entity.id
_entity.type
_entity.pdbx_description
1 polymer ?
#
loop_
_entity_poly.entity_id
_entity_poly.type
_entity_poly.pdbx_seq_one_letter_code
_entity_poly.pdbx_strand_id
1 'polypeptide(L)'
;LQNSTLNYTGGTVEFGLGIGAVTLGGLAGSANLALTNSGSGIAVTVGNNNANVLYSGILSGSGSLTKVGAGNQILTGTNIYTGLTTINAGTLTINGAILNSPVTVNNGGALAGTGFIAGTVTINNGGALSAGNSPGTLTVGNLSLTDGVQLVFELGTVSDLVVVTNMLSFTGMETNWFVLSAASGFGAGTYTLFDALSYGSSTLGNGTNFDNIAGTGLSGYLWLDPDNQDVKLTVVPEPSAGVLVGMGLLALLAVRRWRRQN
;
A
#
# COMPACT_ATOMS: atom_id res chain seq x y z
N LEU A 1 0.05 -14.32 27.88
CA LEU A 1 0.26 -14.40 26.41
C LEU A 1 0.78 -13.10 25.78
N GLN A 2 0.93 -12.00 26.53
CA GLN A 2 1.22 -10.67 25.94
C GLN A 2 2.42 -10.63 24.98
N ASN A 3 3.46 -11.43 25.20
CA ASN A 3 4.63 -11.49 24.31
C ASN A 3 4.78 -12.84 23.59
N SER A 4 3.79 -13.74 23.72
CA SER A 4 3.84 -15.07 23.12
C SER A 4 2.97 -15.11 21.88
N THR A 5 3.44 -15.80 20.84
CA THR A 5 2.60 -16.13 19.70
C THR A 5 1.58 -17.18 20.12
N LEU A 6 0.29 -16.90 19.92
CA LEU A 6 -0.77 -17.89 20.05
C LEU A 6 -0.78 -18.73 18.78
N ASN A 7 -0.31 -19.98 18.84
CA ASN A 7 -0.43 -20.92 17.73
C ASN A 7 -1.70 -21.77 17.89
N TYR A 8 -2.74 -21.44 17.12
CA TYR A 8 -4.06 -22.02 17.26
C TYR A 8 -4.44 -22.88 16.04
N THR A 9 -4.36 -24.19 16.22
CA THR A 9 -4.56 -25.18 15.13
C THR A 9 -5.78 -26.08 15.33
N GLY A 10 -6.52 -25.94 16.44
CA GLY A 10 -7.76 -26.67 16.71
C GLY A 10 -8.33 -26.43 18.11
N GLY A 11 -9.57 -26.84 18.34
CA GLY A 11 -10.30 -26.67 19.60
C GLY A 11 -11.24 -25.45 19.61
N THR A 12 -11.60 -24.99 20.80
CA THR A 12 -12.34 -23.74 21.02
C THR A 12 -11.49 -22.85 21.93
N VAL A 13 -11.22 -21.62 21.49
CA VAL A 13 -10.68 -20.56 22.35
C VAL A 13 -11.85 -19.69 22.79
N GLU A 14 -12.14 -19.71 24.09
CA GLU A 14 -13.06 -18.76 24.72
C GLU A 14 -12.26 -17.76 25.54
N PHE A 15 -12.64 -16.49 25.48
CA PHE A 15 -12.08 -15.49 26.37
C PHE A 15 -12.76 -15.60 27.74
N GLY A 16 -12.01 -15.43 28.83
CA GLY A 16 -12.59 -15.37 30.17
C GLY A 16 -13.62 -14.25 30.32
N LEU A 17 -14.62 -14.45 31.19
CA LEU A 17 -15.68 -13.46 31.43
C LEU A 17 -15.09 -12.08 31.78
N GLY A 18 -15.68 -11.02 31.22
CA GLY A 18 -15.27 -9.64 31.48
C GLY A 18 -13.99 -9.18 30.76
N ILE A 19 -13.33 -10.05 30.00
CA ILE A 19 -12.25 -9.63 29.10
C ILE A 19 -12.87 -8.85 27.94
N GLY A 20 -12.44 -7.59 27.76
CA GLY A 20 -12.79 -6.76 26.59
C GLY A 20 -11.63 -6.59 25.60
N ALA A 21 -10.41 -6.92 26.01
CA ALA A 21 -9.22 -6.79 25.19
C ALA A 21 -8.15 -7.82 25.54
N VAL A 22 -7.38 -8.25 24.54
CA VAL A 22 -6.23 -9.16 24.70
C VAL A 22 -5.07 -8.67 23.85
N THR A 23 -3.86 -8.71 24.41
CA THR A 23 -2.62 -8.52 23.65
C THR A 23 -1.89 -9.84 23.51
N LEU A 24 -1.40 -10.12 22.30
CA LEU A 24 -0.66 -11.30 21.91
C LEU A 24 0.68 -10.88 21.28
N GLY A 25 1.70 -11.73 21.43
CA GLY A 25 2.93 -11.59 20.67
C GLY A 25 2.66 -11.67 19.16
N GLY A 26 1.84 -12.63 18.75
CA GLY A 26 1.32 -12.76 17.39
C GLY A 26 0.23 -13.82 17.35
N LEU A 27 -0.45 -13.96 16.21
CA LEU A 27 -1.46 -14.99 15.99
C LEU A 27 -0.99 -15.92 14.88
N ALA A 28 -0.85 -17.20 15.16
CA ALA A 28 -0.43 -18.25 14.23
C ALA A 28 -1.44 -19.39 14.19
N GLY A 29 -1.33 -20.23 13.16
CA GLY A 29 -2.14 -21.43 13.02
C GLY A 29 -3.30 -21.28 12.05
N SER A 30 -4.18 -22.27 12.07
CA SER A 30 -5.18 -22.51 11.02
C SER A 30 -6.62 -22.65 11.53
N ALA A 31 -6.84 -22.71 12.84
CA ALA A 31 -8.20 -22.78 13.38
C ALA A 31 -8.86 -21.40 13.36
N ASN A 32 -10.17 -21.36 13.20
CA ASN A 32 -10.93 -20.11 13.16
C ASN A 32 -11.07 -19.52 14.57
N LEU A 33 -10.92 -18.21 14.71
CA LEU A 33 -11.01 -17.49 15.98
C LEU A 33 -12.09 -16.43 15.91
N ALA A 34 -13.11 -16.56 16.75
CA ALA A 34 -14.11 -15.52 16.93
C ALA A 34 -13.56 -14.44 17.87
N LEU A 35 -13.52 -13.19 17.42
CA LEU A 35 -13.14 -12.00 18.18
C LEU A 35 -14.30 -11.53 19.08
N THR A 36 -14.94 -12.46 19.76
CA THR A 36 -16.10 -12.21 20.61
C THR A 36 -16.04 -13.05 21.86
N ASN A 37 -16.63 -12.54 22.93
CA ASN A 37 -16.87 -13.28 24.15
C ASN A 37 -18.31 -13.07 24.61
N SER A 38 -19.06 -14.16 24.76
CA SER A 38 -20.47 -14.13 25.18
C SER A 38 -21.30 -13.08 24.42
N GLY A 39 -21.07 -12.92 23.11
CA GLY A 39 -21.75 -11.96 22.23
C GLY A 39 -21.18 -10.54 22.21
N SER A 40 -20.24 -10.20 23.10
CA SER A 40 -19.54 -8.91 23.11
C SER A 40 -18.25 -8.97 22.29
N GLY A 41 -17.91 -7.91 21.56
CA GLY A 41 -16.68 -7.85 20.78
C GLY A 41 -15.43 -7.77 21.66
N ILE A 42 -14.33 -8.37 21.20
CA ILE A 42 -13.02 -8.35 21.87
C ILE A 42 -12.02 -7.59 21.02
N ALA A 43 -11.31 -6.64 21.63
CA ALA A 43 -10.18 -5.98 20.98
C ALA A 43 -8.93 -6.86 21.07
N VAL A 44 -8.51 -7.44 19.96
CA VAL A 44 -7.30 -8.28 19.89
C VAL A 44 -6.15 -7.48 19.31
N THR A 45 -5.07 -7.37 20.08
CA THR A 45 -3.81 -6.77 19.64
C THR A 45 -2.78 -7.86 19.34
N VAL A 46 -2.12 -7.79 18.18
CA VAL A 46 -1.09 -8.73 17.72
C VAL A 46 0.21 -8.02 17.35
N GLY A 47 1.33 -8.73 17.40
CA GLY A 47 2.66 -8.24 16.98
C GLY A 47 3.53 -7.73 18.14
N ASN A 48 3.11 -7.91 19.40
CA ASN A 48 3.82 -7.41 20.57
C ASN A 48 5.18 -8.09 20.85
N ASN A 49 5.53 -9.14 20.10
CA ASN A 49 6.86 -9.76 20.11
C ASN A 49 7.70 -9.43 18.88
N ASN A 50 7.23 -8.53 18.01
CA ASN A 50 7.88 -8.13 16.76
C ASN A 50 8.16 -9.27 15.77
N ALA A 51 7.53 -10.43 15.94
CA ALA A 51 7.73 -11.57 15.05
C ALA A 51 6.93 -11.42 13.76
N ASN A 52 7.43 -12.06 12.70
CA ASN A 52 6.67 -12.31 11.50
C ASN A 52 5.85 -13.59 11.71
N VAL A 53 4.54 -13.51 11.55
CA VAL A 53 3.61 -14.58 11.91
C VAL A 53 2.52 -14.73 10.84
N LEU A 54 2.30 -15.96 10.39
CA LEU A 54 1.22 -16.31 9.47
C LEU A 54 0.05 -16.94 10.21
N TYR A 55 -1.15 -16.45 9.92
CA TYR A 55 -2.41 -17.02 10.35
C TYR A 55 -3.31 -17.31 9.15
N SER A 56 -3.69 -18.58 9.02
CA SER A 56 -4.55 -19.06 7.93
C SER A 56 -5.99 -19.33 8.36
N GLY A 57 -6.28 -19.25 9.67
CA GLY A 57 -7.63 -19.32 10.18
C GLY A 57 -8.47 -18.09 9.81
N ILE A 58 -9.78 -18.23 9.94
CA ILE A 58 -10.73 -17.13 9.74
C ILE A 58 -10.93 -16.39 11.07
N LEU A 59 -10.75 -15.07 11.07
CA LEU A 59 -11.21 -14.19 12.13
C LEU A 59 -12.68 -13.82 11.92
N SER A 60 -13.51 -13.92 12.96
CA SER A 60 -14.95 -13.63 12.89
C SER A 60 -15.45 -12.83 14.11
N GLY A 61 -16.72 -12.45 14.14
CA GLY A 61 -17.34 -11.76 15.27
C GLY A 61 -17.23 -10.22 15.23
N SER A 62 -17.69 -9.55 16.29
CA SER A 62 -17.80 -8.08 16.35
C SER A 62 -16.56 -7.37 16.92
N GLY A 63 -15.53 -8.11 17.34
CA GLY A 63 -14.30 -7.55 17.87
C GLY A 63 -13.41 -6.91 16.81
N SER A 64 -12.39 -6.19 17.30
CA SER A 64 -11.43 -5.45 16.50
C SER A 64 -10.06 -6.12 16.49
N LEU A 65 -9.26 -5.79 15.47
CA LEU A 65 -7.88 -6.24 15.34
C LEU A 65 -6.95 -5.02 15.37
N THR A 66 -5.93 -5.03 16.22
CA THR A 66 -4.88 -4.01 16.24
C THR A 66 -3.52 -4.65 16.00
N LYS A 67 -2.79 -4.18 14.99
CA LYS A 67 -1.42 -4.59 14.70
C LYS A 67 -0.43 -3.60 15.30
N VAL A 68 0.49 -4.09 16.12
CA VAL A 68 1.60 -3.34 16.75
C VAL A 68 2.92 -4.06 16.52
N GLY A 69 4.03 -3.44 16.95
CA GLY A 69 5.37 -3.99 16.84
C GLY A 69 5.90 -4.05 15.39
N ALA A 70 7.20 -4.22 15.25
CA ALA A 70 7.89 -4.10 13.97
C ALA A 70 7.67 -5.29 13.01
N GLY A 71 7.19 -6.42 13.53
CA GLY A 71 6.99 -7.64 12.74
C GLY A 71 5.82 -7.55 11.75
N ASN A 72 5.65 -8.61 10.96
CA ASN A 72 4.57 -8.78 10.00
C ASN A 72 3.54 -9.80 10.47
N GLN A 73 2.26 -9.39 10.58
CA GLN A 73 1.17 -10.37 10.71
C GLN A 73 0.58 -10.62 9.32
N ILE A 74 0.60 -11.87 8.86
CA ILE A 74 0.10 -12.28 7.55
C ILE A 74 -1.23 -13.01 7.75
N LEU A 75 -2.30 -12.54 7.10
CA LEU A 75 -3.62 -13.15 7.11
C LEU A 75 -3.91 -13.75 5.73
N THR A 76 -4.10 -15.07 5.67
CA THR A 76 -4.42 -15.77 4.41
C THR A 76 -5.86 -16.30 4.36
N GLY A 77 -6.57 -16.28 5.48
CA GLY A 77 -7.99 -16.65 5.54
C GLY A 77 -8.93 -15.56 5.02
N THR A 78 -10.17 -15.93 4.75
CA THR A 78 -11.27 -14.99 4.45
C THR A 78 -11.89 -14.52 5.75
N ASN A 79 -11.39 -13.40 6.28
CA ASN A 79 -11.81 -12.85 7.56
C ASN A 79 -13.14 -12.10 7.43
N ILE A 80 -14.04 -12.32 8.40
CA ILE A 80 -15.42 -11.84 8.39
C ILE A 80 -15.79 -11.05 9.65
N TYR A 81 -14.83 -10.75 10.52
CA TYR A 81 -15.06 -9.88 11.68
C TYR A 81 -15.43 -8.46 11.24
N THR A 82 -16.19 -7.76 12.08
CA THR A 82 -16.78 -6.45 11.72
C THR A 82 -16.18 -5.27 12.46
N GLY A 83 -15.50 -5.51 13.59
CA GLY A 83 -14.81 -4.43 14.31
C GLY A 83 -13.63 -3.89 13.52
N LEU A 84 -13.24 -2.64 13.80
CA LEU A 84 -12.17 -1.92 13.09
C LEU A 84 -10.84 -2.69 13.09
N THR A 85 -10.14 -2.67 11.97
CA THR A 85 -8.74 -3.09 11.89
C THR A 85 -7.83 -1.86 11.94
N THR A 86 -6.92 -1.82 12.91
CA THR A 86 -5.98 -0.71 13.09
C THR A 86 -4.54 -1.19 12.98
N ILE A 87 -3.72 -0.55 12.17
CA ILE A 87 -2.31 -0.88 12.01
C ILE A 87 -1.49 0.30 12.53
N ASN A 88 -0.94 0.14 13.74
CA ASN A 88 -0.19 1.18 14.45
C ASN A 88 1.33 1.05 14.26
N ALA A 89 1.83 -0.15 13.94
CA ALA A 89 3.25 -0.37 13.68
C ALA A 89 3.50 -1.67 12.90
N GLY A 90 4.59 -1.70 12.15
CA GLY A 90 5.00 -2.84 11.32
C GLY A 90 3.97 -3.14 10.23
N THR A 91 3.93 -4.39 9.76
CA THR A 91 3.12 -4.73 8.59
C THR A 91 1.94 -5.64 8.95
N LEU A 92 0.77 -5.36 8.38
CA LEU A 92 -0.31 -6.34 8.25
C LEU A 92 -0.42 -6.71 6.77
N THR A 93 -0.05 -7.94 6.42
CA THR A 93 -0.16 -8.46 5.05
C THR A 93 -1.49 -9.21 4.90
N ILE A 94 -2.31 -8.79 3.94
CA ILE A 94 -3.55 -9.46 3.57
C ILE A 94 -3.34 -10.23 2.27
N ASN A 95 -3.25 -11.55 2.37
CA ASN A 95 -3.18 -12.47 1.22
C ASN A 95 -4.45 -13.32 1.07
N GLY A 96 -5.38 -13.21 2.02
CA GLY A 96 -6.74 -13.71 1.93
C GLY A 96 -7.72 -12.56 1.68
N ALA A 97 -8.71 -12.43 2.55
CA ALA A 97 -9.64 -11.32 2.48
C ALA A 97 -10.07 -10.77 3.85
N ILE A 98 -10.54 -9.52 3.85
CA ILE A 98 -11.30 -8.89 4.94
C ILE A 98 -12.61 -8.38 4.34
N LEU A 99 -13.72 -9.03 4.66
CA LEU A 99 -15.00 -8.76 3.99
C LEU A 99 -15.86 -7.68 4.67
N ASN A 100 -15.73 -7.51 5.99
CA ASN A 100 -16.69 -6.71 6.76
C ASN A 100 -16.06 -5.66 7.69
N SER A 101 -14.73 -5.55 7.72
CA SER A 101 -14.02 -4.64 8.62
C SER A 101 -13.37 -3.50 7.83
N PRO A 102 -13.54 -2.23 8.25
CA PRO A 102 -12.72 -1.14 7.75
C PRO A 102 -11.28 -1.27 8.26
N VAL A 103 -10.32 -0.74 7.50
CA VAL A 103 -8.89 -0.78 7.84
C VAL A 103 -8.36 0.65 7.95
N THR A 104 -7.63 0.93 9.03
CA THR A 104 -6.91 2.20 9.23
C THR A 104 -5.43 1.92 9.45
N VAL A 105 -4.58 2.54 8.64
CA VAL A 105 -3.13 2.51 8.79
C VAL A 105 -2.68 3.84 9.36
N ASN A 106 -2.06 3.80 10.54
CA ASN A 106 -1.51 4.97 11.23
C ASN A 106 -0.01 5.11 10.94
N ASN A 107 0.57 6.22 11.40
CA ASN A 107 2.00 6.49 11.28
C ASN A 107 2.85 5.32 11.81
N GLY A 108 3.77 4.83 10.96
CA GLY A 108 4.65 3.69 11.27
C GLY A 108 4.02 2.30 11.02
N GLY A 109 2.74 2.25 10.67
CA GLY A 109 2.05 1.05 10.19
C GLY A 109 2.12 0.90 8.68
N ALA A 110 2.04 -0.34 8.20
CA ALA A 110 1.98 -0.67 6.79
C ALA A 110 0.89 -1.71 6.49
N LEU A 111 0.08 -1.46 5.47
CA LEU A 111 -0.79 -2.46 4.85
C LEU A 111 -0.11 -3.03 3.61
N ALA A 112 -0.11 -4.36 3.46
CA ALA A 112 0.49 -5.02 2.31
C ALA A 112 -0.28 -6.25 1.82
N GLY A 113 0.19 -6.87 0.74
CA GLY A 113 -0.27 -8.18 0.26
C GLY A 113 -1.01 -8.14 -1.06
N THR A 114 -1.56 -9.30 -1.44
CA THR A 114 -2.26 -9.50 -2.73
C THR A 114 -3.74 -9.85 -2.59
N GLY A 115 -4.31 -9.57 -1.41
CA GLY A 115 -5.66 -9.99 -1.03
C GLY A 115 -6.75 -8.98 -1.40
N PHE A 116 -7.92 -9.19 -0.79
CA PHE A 116 -9.10 -8.35 -0.99
C PHE A 116 -9.62 -7.74 0.32
N ILE A 117 -9.88 -6.43 0.34
CA ILE A 117 -10.47 -5.74 1.49
C ILE A 117 -11.73 -5.02 1.01
N ALA A 118 -12.91 -5.52 1.36
CA ALA A 118 -14.18 -4.93 0.89
C ALA A 118 -14.50 -3.60 1.57
N GLY A 119 -14.10 -3.45 2.84
CA GLY A 119 -14.32 -2.24 3.63
C GLY A 119 -13.49 -1.05 3.14
N THR A 120 -13.77 0.13 3.68
CA THR A 120 -12.94 1.31 3.46
C THR A 120 -11.55 1.10 4.08
N VAL A 121 -10.52 1.37 3.29
CA VAL A 121 -9.13 1.46 3.72
C VAL A 121 -8.74 2.93 3.81
N THR A 122 -8.26 3.36 4.97
CA THR A 122 -7.71 4.70 5.19
C THR A 122 -6.23 4.58 5.53
N ILE A 123 -5.38 5.25 4.75
CA ILE A 123 -3.96 5.41 5.04
C ILE A 123 -3.76 6.84 5.56
N ASN A 124 -3.47 6.96 6.84
CA ASN A 124 -3.19 8.25 7.48
C ASN A 124 -1.74 8.69 7.24
N ASN A 125 -1.43 9.94 7.54
CA ASN A 125 -0.09 10.52 7.43
C ASN A 125 0.97 9.64 8.14
N GLY A 126 2.04 9.33 7.42
CA GLY A 126 3.12 8.44 7.84
C GLY A 126 2.77 6.94 7.81
N GLY A 127 1.55 6.57 7.43
CA GLY A 127 1.16 5.20 7.15
C GLY A 127 1.59 4.77 5.75
N ALA A 128 1.87 3.48 5.58
CA ALA A 128 2.31 2.91 4.32
C ALA A 128 1.27 1.97 3.68
N LEU A 129 1.17 2.02 2.36
CA LEU A 129 0.49 1.05 1.52
C LEU A 129 1.53 0.42 0.59
N SER A 130 1.84 -0.85 0.79
CA SER A 130 2.77 -1.62 -0.03
C SER A 130 1.97 -2.65 -0.82
N ALA A 131 1.56 -2.30 -2.02
CA ALA A 131 0.78 -3.20 -2.85
C ALA A 131 1.59 -4.46 -3.19
N GLY A 132 0.90 -5.61 -3.25
CA GLY A 132 1.49 -6.84 -3.74
C GLY A 132 2.33 -7.63 -2.73
N ASN A 133 2.94 -8.70 -3.26
CA ASN A 133 4.05 -9.45 -2.68
C ASN A 133 5.16 -9.55 -3.75
N SER A 134 5.39 -8.44 -4.46
CA SER A 134 6.59 -8.19 -5.28
C SER A 134 6.78 -9.01 -6.57
N PRO A 135 6.18 -8.60 -7.72
CA PRO A 135 5.04 -7.69 -7.86
C PRO A 135 3.69 -8.41 -7.75
N GLY A 136 2.62 -7.70 -7.38
CA GLY A 136 1.26 -8.24 -7.33
C GLY A 136 0.16 -7.21 -7.14
N THR A 137 -1.09 -7.66 -7.09
CA THR A 137 -2.27 -6.79 -7.02
C THR A 137 -2.94 -6.86 -5.66
N LEU A 138 -3.13 -5.71 -5.00
CA LEU A 138 -3.98 -5.57 -3.83
C LEU A 138 -5.32 -4.95 -4.24
N THR A 139 -6.44 -5.55 -3.84
CA THR A 139 -7.77 -5.02 -4.16
C THR A 139 -8.46 -4.50 -2.91
N VAL A 140 -8.99 -3.28 -2.97
CA VAL A 140 -9.70 -2.61 -1.87
C VAL A 140 -11.03 -2.01 -2.34
N GLY A 141 -11.99 -1.88 -1.43
CA GLY A 141 -13.29 -1.26 -1.70
C GLY A 141 -13.16 0.23 -1.96
N ASN A 142 -13.20 1.02 -0.89
CA ASN A 142 -12.82 2.43 -0.94
C ASN A 142 -11.38 2.60 -0.44
N LEU A 143 -10.64 3.53 -1.02
CA LEU A 143 -9.31 3.91 -0.56
C LEU A 143 -9.25 5.41 -0.27
N SER A 144 -8.94 5.78 0.96
CA SER A 144 -8.68 7.16 1.37
C SER A 144 -7.21 7.32 1.73
N LEU A 145 -6.52 8.18 0.99
CA LEU A 145 -5.13 8.55 1.23
C LEU A 145 -5.10 9.98 1.78
N THR A 146 -4.61 10.15 3.01
CA THR A 146 -4.37 11.49 3.54
C THR A 146 -3.04 12.04 3.04
N ASP A 147 -2.72 13.28 3.39
CA ASP A 147 -1.39 13.83 3.11
C ASP A 147 -0.27 13.07 3.85
N GLY A 148 0.92 12.98 3.24
CA GLY A 148 2.12 12.39 3.83
C GLY A 148 2.13 10.87 3.95
N VAL A 149 1.35 10.15 3.14
CA VAL A 149 1.38 8.68 3.08
C VAL A 149 2.64 8.15 2.37
N GLN A 150 2.95 6.87 2.58
CA GLN A 150 3.98 6.15 1.83
C GLN A 150 3.32 5.10 0.91
N LEU A 151 3.45 5.26 -0.39
CA LEU A 151 2.91 4.40 -1.43
C LEU A 151 4.05 3.62 -2.06
N VAL A 152 4.19 2.35 -1.70
CA VAL A 152 5.31 1.51 -2.12
C VAL A 152 4.87 0.64 -3.29
N PHE A 153 5.60 0.75 -4.41
CA PHE A 153 5.31 0.03 -5.65
C PHE A 153 6.60 -0.47 -6.32
N GLU A 154 6.57 -1.72 -6.79
CA GLU A 154 7.55 -2.29 -7.69
C GLU A 154 7.08 -2.20 -9.15
N LEU A 155 7.93 -1.64 -10.00
CA LEU A 155 7.61 -1.35 -11.39
C LEU A 155 8.48 -2.20 -12.32
N GLY A 156 7.87 -2.90 -13.27
CA GLY A 156 8.56 -3.77 -14.23
C GLY A 156 7.64 -4.20 -15.36
N THR A 157 8.00 -5.26 -16.09
CA THR A 157 7.06 -5.85 -17.08
C THR A 157 5.78 -6.36 -16.41
N VAL A 158 5.92 -6.82 -15.17
CA VAL A 158 4.82 -6.97 -14.22
C VAL A 158 5.10 -5.95 -13.12
N SER A 159 4.07 -5.21 -12.72
CA SER A 159 4.18 -4.17 -11.70
C SER A 159 3.16 -4.44 -10.60
N ASP A 160 3.42 -3.86 -9.43
CA ASP A 160 2.41 -3.76 -8.40
C ASP A 160 1.23 -2.93 -8.89
N LEU A 161 0.03 -3.28 -8.41
CA LEU A 161 -1.20 -2.58 -8.71
C LEU A 161 -2.07 -2.52 -7.47
N VAL A 162 -2.70 -1.37 -7.24
CA VAL A 162 -3.84 -1.27 -6.32
C VAL A 162 -5.12 -1.11 -7.12
N VAL A 163 -6.03 -2.06 -6.98
CA VAL A 163 -7.38 -1.95 -7.54
C VAL A 163 -8.30 -1.38 -6.47
N VAL A 164 -8.97 -0.27 -6.77
CA VAL A 164 -9.95 0.40 -5.90
C VAL A 164 -11.32 0.23 -6.54
N THR A 165 -12.10 -0.73 -6.04
CA THR A 165 -13.36 -1.14 -6.70
C THR A 165 -14.47 -0.09 -6.58
N ASN A 166 -14.30 0.90 -5.71
CA ASN A 166 -15.23 2.01 -5.52
C ASN A 166 -14.49 3.36 -5.67
N MET A 167 -14.36 4.14 -4.59
CA MET A 167 -13.78 5.48 -4.65
C MET A 167 -12.35 5.51 -4.13
N LEU A 168 -11.45 6.07 -4.94
CA LEU A 168 -10.13 6.53 -4.56
C LEU A 168 -10.19 8.03 -4.19
N SER A 169 -9.96 8.35 -2.92
CA SER A 169 -9.93 9.73 -2.42
C SER A 169 -8.52 10.09 -1.97
N PHE A 170 -7.99 11.21 -2.46
CA PHE A 170 -6.70 11.77 -2.04
C PHE A 170 -6.75 13.30 -2.08
N THR A 171 -5.94 13.96 -1.26
CA THR A 171 -5.81 15.42 -1.27
C THR A 171 -4.40 15.78 -1.71
N GLY A 172 -4.24 16.23 -2.95
CA GLY A 172 -2.98 16.75 -3.45
C GLY A 172 -1.88 15.71 -3.56
N MET A 173 -2.16 14.51 -4.11
CA MET A 173 -1.18 13.44 -4.28
C MET A 173 0.10 13.96 -4.96
N GLU A 174 1.24 13.78 -4.29
CA GLU A 174 2.56 14.26 -4.72
C GLU A 174 3.53 13.08 -4.94
N THR A 175 4.60 13.31 -5.70
CA THR A 175 5.64 12.32 -5.97
C THR A 175 6.39 11.84 -4.73
N ASN A 176 6.55 12.69 -3.72
CA ASN A 176 7.21 12.33 -2.45
C ASN A 176 6.41 11.31 -1.61
N TRP A 177 5.14 11.05 -1.95
CA TRP A 177 4.37 9.97 -1.35
C TRP A 177 4.83 8.60 -1.86
N PHE A 178 5.49 8.53 -3.01
CA PHE A 178 5.82 7.26 -3.65
C PHE A 178 7.23 6.79 -3.30
N VAL A 179 7.34 5.51 -2.95
CA VAL A 179 8.59 4.77 -2.83
C VAL A 179 8.59 3.74 -3.95
N LEU A 180 9.28 4.05 -5.05
CA LEU A 180 9.30 3.23 -6.26
C LEU A 180 10.59 2.40 -6.34
N SER A 181 10.46 1.11 -6.61
CA SER A 181 11.58 0.21 -6.91
C SER A 181 11.46 -0.43 -8.28
N ALA A 182 12.60 -0.63 -8.94
CA ALA A 182 12.66 -1.27 -10.25
C ALA A 182 12.65 -2.80 -10.10
N ALA A 183 11.66 -3.44 -10.72
CA ALA A 183 11.60 -4.88 -10.92
C ALA A 183 12.13 -5.26 -12.32
N SER A 184 12.12 -6.56 -12.63
CA SER A 184 12.55 -7.06 -13.93
C SER A 184 11.78 -6.37 -15.07
N GLY A 185 12.52 -5.84 -16.04
CA GLY A 185 11.96 -5.18 -17.21
C GLY A 185 11.42 -3.77 -16.95
N PHE A 186 11.78 -3.13 -15.83
CA PHE A 186 11.56 -1.71 -15.65
C PHE A 186 12.25 -0.87 -16.73
N GLY A 187 11.59 0.18 -17.22
CA GLY A 187 12.12 1.08 -18.22
C GLY A 187 11.15 2.20 -18.56
N ALA A 188 11.41 2.90 -19.67
CA ALA A 188 10.48 3.89 -20.18
C ALA A 188 9.14 3.24 -20.58
N GLY A 189 8.03 3.88 -20.24
CA GLY A 189 6.69 3.33 -20.43
C GLY A 189 5.67 3.92 -19.45
N THR A 190 4.44 3.43 -19.52
CA THR A 190 3.36 3.84 -18.63
C THR A 190 3.00 2.70 -17.69
N TYR A 191 2.89 3.03 -16.40
CA TYR A 191 2.58 2.12 -15.31
C TYR A 191 1.28 2.59 -14.64
N THR A 192 0.28 1.72 -14.55
CA THR A 192 -0.91 1.97 -13.73
C THR A 192 -0.57 1.64 -12.28
N LEU A 193 -0.66 2.64 -11.39
CA LEU A 193 -0.40 2.46 -9.96
C LEU A 193 -1.71 2.18 -9.21
N PHE A 194 -2.75 2.93 -9.57
CA PHE A 194 -4.11 2.71 -9.08
C PHE A 194 -5.06 2.55 -10.27
N ASP A 195 -5.80 1.44 -10.27
CA ASP A 195 -6.98 1.21 -11.12
C ASP A 195 -8.20 1.44 -10.25
N ALA A 196 -8.92 2.54 -10.47
CA ALA A 196 -10.03 2.95 -9.61
C ALA A 196 -11.31 3.11 -10.41
N LEU A 197 -12.44 2.70 -9.82
CA LEU A 197 -13.75 2.93 -10.45
C LEU A 197 -14.10 4.43 -10.50
N SER A 198 -13.63 5.20 -9.52
CA SER A 198 -13.72 6.66 -9.50
C SER A 198 -12.63 7.24 -8.62
N TYR A 199 -12.09 8.40 -8.98
CA TYR A 199 -11.50 9.31 -8.01
C TYR A 199 -12.43 10.52 -7.84
N GLY A 200 -12.54 11.06 -6.61
CA GLY A 200 -13.43 12.19 -6.32
C GLY A 200 -13.04 13.48 -7.07
N SER A 201 -13.39 14.66 -6.54
CA SER A 201 -12.87 15.96 -7.04
C SER A 201 -11.38 16.16 -6.68
N SER A 202 -10.59 15.11 -6.79
CA SER A 202 -9.18 15.05 -6.41
C SER A 202 -8.32 15.64 -7.52
N THR A 203 -7.29 16.39 -7.15
CA THR A 203 -6.26 16.87 -8.07
C THR A 203 -4.90 16.37 -7.61
N LEU A 204 -3.98 16.19 -8.54
CA LEU A 204 -2.58 15.99 -8.18
C LEU A 204 -2.00 17.28 -7.57
N GLY A 205 -0.99 17.12 -6.69
CA GLY A 205 -0.30 18.22 -6.03
C GLY A 205 0.77 18.90 -6.89
N ASN A 206 1.53 19.83 -6.31
CA ASN A 206 2.49 20.70 -7.04
C ASN A 206 3.79 19.98 -7.47
N GLY A 207 3.91 18.68 -7.23
CA GLY A 207 5.11 17.89 -7.51
C GLY A 207 4.76 16.56 -8.15
N THR A 208 4.22 16.58 -9.37
CA THR A 208 3.86 15.35 -10.13
C THR A 208 4.98 14.80 -10.99
N ASN A 209 6.11 15.50 -11.12
CA ASN A 209 7.27 15.01 -11.87
C ASN A 209 8.24 14.29 -10.93
N PHE A 210 8.69 13.11 -11.35
CA PHE A 210 9.78 12.39 -10.73
C PHE A 210 11.08 12.64 -11.47
N ASP A 211 12.16 12.78 -10.70
CA ASP A 211 13.52 12.65 -11.19
C ASP A 211 14.15 11.40 -10.62
N ASN A 212 14.95 10.71 -11.43
CA ASN A 212 15.72 9.54 -11.01
C ASN A 212 14.87 8.46 -10.29
N ILE A 213 13.78 8.05 -10.95
CA ILE A 213 12.85 7.02 -10.46
C ILE A 213 13.64 5.74 -10.14
N ALA A 214 13.43 5.22 -8.93
CA ALA A 214 14.08 4.01 -8.42
C ALA A 214 15.62 4.00 -8.52
N GLY A 215 16.25 5.18 -8.57
CA GLY A 215 17.71 5.29 -8.70
C GLY A 215 18.27 4.93 -10.09
N THR A 216 17.41 4.89 -11.12
CA THR A 216 17.78 4.40 -12.47
C THR A 216 18.26 5.48 -13.44
N GLY A 217 18.19 6.76 -13.06
CA GLY A 217 18.42 7.92 -13.93
C GLY A 217 17.18 8.37 -14.70
N LEU A 218 16.17 7.51 -14.85
CA LEU A 218 14.94 7.84 -15.58
C LEU A 218 14.07 8.84 -14.83
N SER A 219 13.52 9.81 -15.54
CA SER A 219 12.49 10.73 -15.01
C SER A 219 11.10 10.28 -15.45
N GLY A 220 10.06 10.88 -14.89
CA GLY A 220 8.69 10.60 -15.27
C GLY A 220 7.70 11.57 -14.66
N TYR A 221 6.42 11.35 -14.89
CA TYR A 221 5.37 12.18 -14.32
C TYR A 221 4.10 11.38 -14.03
N LEU A 222 3.43 11.78 -12.95
CA LEU A 222 2.15 11.30 -12.51
C LEU A 222 1.04 12.05 -13.25
N TRP A 223 -0.02 11.33 -13.64
CA TRP A 223 -1.21 11.91 -14.23
C TRP A 223 -2.45 11.08 -13.89
N LEU A 224 -3.60 11.74 -13.93
CA LEU A 224 -4.90 11.10 -13.80
C LEU A 224 -5.42 10.79 -15.19
N ASP A 225 -5.77 9.54 -15.43
CA ASP A 225 -6.37 9.14 -16.68
C ASP A 225 -7.86 9.51 -16.71
N PRO A 226 -8.28 10.45 -17.57
CA PRO A 226 -9.65 10.93 -17.59
C PRO A 226 -10.65 9.88 -18.08
N ASP A 227 -10.20 8.87 -18.83
CA ASP A 227 -11.08 7.90 -19.49
C ASP A 227 -11.39 6.71 -18.57
N ASN A 228 -10.37 6.19 -17.87
CA ASN A 228 -10.52 5.00 -17.03
C ASN A 228 -10.37 5.25 -15.51
N GLN A 229 -10.20 6.52 -15.11
CA GLN A 229 -10.09 6.92 -13.70
C GLN A 229 -8.89 6.32 -12.96
N ASP A 230 -7.82 6.03 -13.69
CA ASP A 230 -6.57 5.52 -13.13
C ASP A 230 -5.64 6.64 -12.66
N VAL A 231 -4.76 6.28 -11.72
CA VAL A 231 -3.54 7.05 -11.45
C VAL A 231 -2.37 6.36 -12.15
N LYS A 232 -1.75 7.06 -13.11
CA LYS A 232 -0.69 6.53 -13.97
C LYS A 232 0.60 7.29 -13.81
N LEU A 233 1.71 6.55 -13.89
CA LEU A 233 3.06 7.08 -14.00
C LEU A 233 3.58 6.82 -15.42
N THR A 234 3.97 7.88 -16.11
CA THR A 234 4.73 7.75 -17.36
C THR A 234 6.20 8.00 -17.08
N VAL A 235 7.02 6.96 -17.24
CA VAL A 235 8.48 7.02 -17.21
C VAL A 235 8.97 7.36 -18.61
N VAL A 236 9.75 8.43 -18.71
CA VAL A 236 10.31 8.91 -19.98
C VAL A 236 11.77 8.52 -20.10
N PRO A 237 12.26 8.19 -21.31
CA PRO A 237 13.68 7.93 -21.51
C PRO A 237 14.48 9.22 -21.30
N GLU A 238 15.73 9.11 -20.84
CA GLU A 238 16.66 10.24 -20.88
C GLU A 238 16.81 10.73 -22.34
N PRO A 239 16.92 12.04 -22.60
CA PRO A 239 17.26 12.51 -23.92
C PRO A 239 18.60 11.89 -24.33
N SER A 240 18.62 11.17 -25.46
CA SER A 240 19.84 10.50 -25.89
C SER A 240 21.03 11.48 -25.96
N ALA A 241 22.21 11.06 -25.54
CA ALA A 241 23.41 11.91 -25.55
C ALA A 241 23.67 12.53 -26.95
N GLY A 242 23.28 11.84 -28.03
CA GLY A 242 23.35 12.35 -29.40
C GLY A 242 22.46 13.57 -29.66
N VAL A 243 21.24 13.60 -29.13
CA VAL A 243 20.34 14.76 -29.23
C VAL A 243 20.91 15.95 -28.46
N LEU A 244 21.45 15.71 -27.26
CA LEU A 244 22.03 16.77 -26.44
C LEU A 244 23.30 17.36 -27.07
N VAL A 245 24.18 16.51 -27.60
CA VAL A 245 25.39 16.94 -28.35
C VAL A 245 24.99 17.67 -29.64
N GLY A 246 23.96 17.20 -30.34
CA GLY A 246 23.43 17.86 -31.55
C GLY A 246 22.90 19.26 -31.26
N MET A 247 22.12 19.44 -30.20
CA MET A 247 21.65 20.76 -29.75
C MET A 247 22.81 21.67 -29.36
N GLY A 248 23.81 21.15 -28.64
CA GLY A 248 25.02 21.90 -28.28
C GLY A 248 25.81 22.38 -29.50
N LEU A 249 25.99 21.52 -30.51
CA LEU A 249 26.66 21.87 -31.77
C LEU A 249 25.89 22.93 -32.57
N LEU A 250 24.56 22.82 -32.64
CA LEU A 250 23.72 23.83 -33.31
C LEU A 250 23.80 25.18 -32.61
N ALA A 251 23.78 25.20 -31.27
CA ALA A 251 23.96 26.43 -30.49
C ALA A 251 25.35 27.04 -30.72
N LEU A 252 26.41 26.22 -30.73
CA LEU A 252 27.77 26.66 -31.05
C LEU A 252 27.88 27.26 -32.47
N LEU A 253 27.23 26.65 -33.46
CA LEU A 253 27.19 27.16 -34.83
C LEU A 253 26.40 28.48 -34.93
N ALA A 254 25.29 28.60 -34.20
CA ALA A 254 24.51 29.84 -34.13
C ALA A 254 25.32 30.98 -33.50
N VAL A 255 26.02 30.73 -32.39
CA VAL A 255 26.91 31.72 -31.74
C VAL A 255 28.06 32.11 -32.67
N ARG A 256 28.67 31.15 -33.37
CA ARG A 256 29.74 31.42 -34.35
C ARG A 256 29.24 32.28 -35.51
N ARG A 257 27.99 32.07 -35.97
CA ARG A 257 27.38 32.86 -37.04
C ARG A 257 27.09 34.29 -36.58
N TRP A 258 26.55 34.47 -35.38
CA TRP A 258 26.28 35.79 -34.80
C TRP A 258 27.55 36.63 -34.64
N ARG A 259 28.65 36.03 -34.13
CA ARG A 259 29.96 36.71 -34.00
C ARG A 259 30.62 37.11 -35.32
N ARG A 260 30.15 36.60 -36.46
CA ARG A 260 30.66 36.98 -37.79
C ARG A 260 29.85 38.11 -38.43
N GLN A 261 28.65 38.37 -37.90
CA GLN A 261 27.72 39.37 -38.43
C GLN A 261 27.77 40.70 -37.64
N ASN A 262 28.46 40.71 -36.50
CA ASN A 262 28.80 41.89 -35.69
C ASN A 262 30.32 42.04 -35.65
#